data_AF-A0A520YCR6-F1
#
_entry.id   AF-A0A520YCR6-F1
#
_cell.length_a   1.000
_cell.length_b   1.000
_cell.length_c   1.000
_cell.angle_alpha   90.00
_cell.angle_beta   90.00
_cell.angle_gamma   90.00
#
_symmetry.space_group_name_H-M   'P 1'
#
loop_
_entity.id
_entity.type
_entity.pdbx_description
1 polymer ?
#
loop_
_entity_poly.entity_id
_entity_poly.type
_entity_poly.pdbx_seq_one_letter_code
_entity_poly.pdbx_strand_id
1 'polypeptide(L)'
;VVNTFVIFFSRIIGHFVDRVLLKNNRGYGIGYMVSSLVAQVVLGFLASAVVMWFSRYREFRADEGGATLADKQSMINALRALQRSSEMPNQLPENMQAFGIGSGKRGGLSAIFASHPPLEDRIAALEQFRPI
;
A
#
# COMPACT_ATOMS: atom_id res chain seq x y z
N VAL A 1 -5.69 -10.46 -4.72
CA VAL A 1 -4.63 -11.46 -4.43
C VAL A 1 -4.27 -11.55 -2.94
N VAL A 2 -4.07 -10.44 -2.23
CA VAL A 2 -3.66 -10.42 -0.81
C VAL A 2 -4.62 -11.21 0.09
N ASN A 3 -5.93 -10.99 -0.06
CA ASN A 3 -6.96 -11.70 0.70
C ASN A 3 -6.86 -13.22 0.56
N THR A 4 -6.55 -13.72 -0.64
CA THR A 4 -6.41 -15.15 -0.90
C THR A 4 -5.25 -15.76 -0.12
N PHE A 5 -4.10 -15.08 -0.07
CA PHE A 5 -2.94 -15.55 0.69
C PHE A 5 -3.23 -15.55 2.20
N VAL A 6 -3.83 -14.48 2.71
CA VAL A 6 -4.21 -14.36 4.13
C VAL A 6 -5.18 -15.48 4.53
N ILE A 7 -6.23 -15.72 3.74
CA ILE A 7 -7.19 -16.80 3.98
C ILE A 7 -6.52 -18.18 3.90
N PHE A 8 -5.63 -18.40 2.93
CA PHE A 8 -4.94 -19.66 2.76
C PHE A 8 -4.04 -19.98 3.97
N PHE A 9 -3.14 -19.07 4.33
CA PHE A 9 -2.20 -19.29 5.44
C PHE A 9 -2.89 -19.31 6.80
N SER A 10 -3.92 -18.50 7.01
CA SER A 10 -4.71 -18.55 8.25
C SER A 10 -5.41 -19.89 8.46
N ARG A 11 -5.89 -20.54 7.39
CA ARG A 11 -6.45 -21.91 7.47
C ARG A 11 -5.40 -22.94 7.83
N ILE A 12 -4.20 -22.85 7.27
CA ILE A 12 -3.07 -23.74 7.62
C ILE A 12 -2.70 -23.56 9.10
N ILE A 13 -2.53 -22.32 9.55
CA ILE A 13 -2.19 -22.02 10.95
C ILE A 13 -3.30 -22.50 11.87
N GLY A 14 -4.57 -22.22 11.55
CA GLY A 14 -5.69 -22.66 12.35
C GLY A 14 -5.78 -24.18 12.47
N HIS A 15 -5.57 -24.90 11.37
CA HIS A 15 -5.55 -26.36 11.38
C HIS A 15 -4.35 -26.90 12.20
N PHE A 16 -3.17 -26.30 12.06
CA PHE A 16 -2.00 -26.68 12.83
C PHE A 16 -2.21 -26.48 14.34
N VAL A 17 -2.74 -25.32 14.74
CA VAL A 17 -3.01 -25.01 16.16
C VAL A 17 -4.06 -25.97 16.74
N ASP A 18 -5.18 -26.19 16.04
CA ASP A 18 -6.26 -27.08 16.54
C ASP A 18 -5.80 -28.54 16.68
N ARG A 19 -5.03 -29.04 15.69
CA ARG A 19 -4.60 -30.44 15.67
C ARG A 19 -3.36 -30.72 16.52
N VAL A 20 -2.34 -29.87 16.46
CA VAL A 20 -1.03 -30.14 17.07
C VAL A 20 -0.95 -29.62 18.50
N LEU A 21 -1.42 -28.38 18.74
CA LEU A 21 -1.32 -27.75 20.05
C LEU A 21 -2.49 -28.15 20.94
N LEU A 22 -3.72 -28.02 20.44
CA LEU A 22 -4.93 -28.29 21.21
C LEU A 22 -5.33 -29.79 21.16
N LYS A 23 -4.65 -30.59 20.36
CA LYS A 23 -4.85 -32.05 20.22
C LYS A 23 -6.32 -32.43 20.00
N ASN A 24 -7.05 -31.59 19.26
CA ASN A 24 -8.45 -31.82 19.02
C ASN A 24 -8.64 -32.87 17.91
N ASN A 25 -9.24 -34.01 18.29
CA ASN A 25 -9.44 -35.16 17.40
C ASN A 25 -10.84 -35.23 16.79
N ARG A 26 -11.80 -34.40 17.24
CA ARG A 26 -13.19 -34.39 16.75
C ARG A 26 -13.46 -33.13 15.91
N GLY A 27 -13.33 -33.26 14.59
CA GLY A 27 -13.65 -32.18 13.63
C GLY A 27 -12.87 -30.87 13.86
N TYR A 28 -13.31 -29.79 13.21
CA TYR A 28 -12.81 -28.45 13.48
C TYR A 28 -13.49 -27.90 14.73
N GLY A 29 -12.70 -27.70 15.79
CA GLY A 29 -13.19 -27.17 17.06
C GLY A 29 -13.16 -25.64 17.13
N ILE A 30 -13.55 -25.11 18.30
CA ILE A 30 -13.42 -23.67 18.61
C ILE A 30 -11.96 -23.19 18.51
N GLY A 31 -11.00 -24.08 18.77
CA GLY A 31 -9.57 -23.83 18.64
C GLY A 31 -9.19 -23.41 17.22
N TYR A 32 -9.64 -24.15 16.21
CA TYR A 32 -9.48 -23.80 14.80
C TYR A 32 -10.09 -22.44 14.47
N MET A 33 -11.34 -22.19 14.90
CA MET A 33 -12.04 -20.96 14.58
C MET A 33 -11.34 -19.73 15.16
N VAL A 34 -10.97 -19.76 16.44
CA VAL A 34 -10.29 -18.65 17.10
C VAL A 34 -8.89 -18.44 16.53
N SER A 35 -8.10 -19.51 16.39
CA SER A 35 -6.73 -19.40 15.87
C SER A 35 -6.67 -18.93 14.42
N SER A 36 -7.58 -19.41 13.56
CA SER A 36 -7.67 -18.93 12.17
C SER A 36 -8.12 -17.48 12.09
N LEU A 37 -9.08 -17.04 12.92
CA LEU A 37 -9.50 -15.64 12.98
C LEU A 37 -8.33 -14.72 13.41
N VAL A 38 -7.63 -15.08 14.49
CA VAL A 38 -6.46 -14.32 14.97
C VAL A 38 -5.39 -14.27 13.88
N ALA A 39 -5.10 -15.41 13.25
CA ALA A 39 -4.13 -15.47 12.15
C ALA A 39 -4.55 -14.60 10.96
N GLN A 40 -5.85 -14.53 10.60
CA GLN A 40 -6.34 -13.65 9.54
C GLN A 40 -6.09 -12.18 9.84
N VAL A 41 -6.37 -11.74 11.07
CA VAL A 41 -6.15 -10.34 11.47
C VAL A 41 -4.66 -10.00 11.39
N VAL A 42 -3.81 -10.82 12.02
CA VAL A 42 -2.37 -10.57 12.06
C VAL A 42 -1.75 -10.61 10.66
N LEU A 43 -2.03 -11.65 9.88
CA LEU A 43 -1.52 -11.76 8.51
C LEU A 43 -2.08 -10.68 7.60
N GLY A 44 -3.33 -10.26 7.80
CA GLY A 44 -3.96 -9.15 7.07
C GLY A 44 -3.21 -7.83 7.24
N PHE A 45 -2.87 -7.47 8.48
CA PHE A 45 -2.05 -6.30 8.77
C PHE A 45 -0.65 -6.41 8.15
N LEU A 46 0.04 -7.54 8.35
CA LEU A 46 1.38 -7.75 7.81
C LEU A 46 1.39 -7.71 6.27
N ALA A 47 0.45 -8.40 5.63
CA ALA A 47 0.35 -8.42 4.18
C ALA A 47 0.05 -7.03 3.62
N SER A 48 -0.80 -6.25 4.29
CA SER A 48 -1.09 -4.86 3.90
C SER A 48 0.16 -3.97 4.02
N ALA A 49 0.93 -4.10 5.10
CA ALA A 49 2.17 -3.37 5.28
C ALA A 49 3.19 -3.67 4.18
N VAL A 50 3.37 -4.95 3.84
CA VAL A 50 4.27 -5.39 2.76
C VAL A 50 3.82 -4.83 1.41
N VAL A 51 2.52 -4.89 1.10
CA VAL A 51 1.98 -4.38 -0.16
C VAL A 51 2.15 -2.86 -0.27
N MET A 52 1.88 -2.11 0.80
CA MET A 52 2.11 -0.67 0.84
C MET A 52 3.59 -0.32 0.63
N TRP A 53 4.51 -1.07 1.26
CA TRP A 53 5.94 -0.88 1.07
C TRP A 53 6.37 -1.19 -0.38
N PHE A 54 5.91 -2.29 -0.95
CA PHE A 54 6.22 -2.66 -2.34
C PHE A 54 5.62 -1.68 -3.35
N SER A 55 4.43 -1.13 -3.07
CA SER A 55 3.82 -0.06 -3.87
C SER A 55 4.75 1.14 -3.95
N ARG A 56 5.27 1.61 -2.80
CA ARG A 56 6.23 2.72 -2.74
C ARG A 56 7.52 2.40 -3.49
N TYR A 57 8.08 1.20 -3.30
CA TYR A 57 9.30 0.78 -3.99
C TYR A 57 9.15 0.81 -5.52
N ARG A 58 8.01 0.35 -6.04
CA ARG A 58 7.74 0.35 -7.48
C ARG A 58 7.62 1.76 -8.05
N GLU A 59 7.05 2.71 -7.32
CA GLU A 59 6.98 4.11 -7.74
C GLU A 59 8.36 4.73 -7.92
N PHE A 60 9.25 4.59 -6.94
CA PHE A 60 10.62 5.10 -7.05
C PHE A 60 11.37 4.47 -8.23
N ARG A 61 11.22 3.16 -8.43
CA ARG A 61 11.80 2.48 -9.60
C ARG A 61 11.23 2.95 -10.93
N ALA A 62 9.94 3.28 -10.97
CA ALA A 62 9.33 3.82 -12.17
C ALA A 62 9.88 5.23 -12.49
N ASP A 63 10.10 6.06 -11.47
CA ASP A 63 10.72 7.38 -11.61
C ASP A 63 12.15 7.28 -12.13
N GLU A 64 12.96 6.42 -11.53
CA GLU A 64 14.34 6.14 -11.98
C GLU A 64 14.35 5.62 -13.43
N GLY A 65 13.44 4.70 -13.75
CA GLY A 65 13.29 4.16 -15.11
C GLY A 65 12.95 5.24 -16.13
N GLY A 66 11.99 6.12 -15.82
CA GLY A 66 11.63 7.21 -16.72
C GLY A 66 12.69 8.31 -16.80
N ALA A 67 13.43 8.58 -15.73
CA ALA A 67 14.59 9.48 -15.76
C ALA A 67 15.75 8.92 -16.61
N THR A 68 15.92 7.60 -16.62
CA THR A 68 16.96 6.92 -17.42
C THR A 68 16.57 6.81 -18.89
N LEU A 69 15.30 6.51 -19.19
CA LEU A 69 14.81 6.29 -20.56
C LEU A 69 14.49 7.58 -21.32
N ALA A 70 14.12 8.66 -20.62
CA ALA A 70 13.83 9.95 -21.22
C ALA A 70 14.88 10.99 -20.82
N ASP A 71 14.64 11.67 -19.69
CA ASP A 71 15.57 12.64 -19.12
C ASP A 71 15.20 12.90 -17.65
N LYS A 72 16.22 13.00 -16.80
CA LYS A 72 16.07 13.25 -15.36
C LYS A 72 15.37 14.57 -15.09
N GLN A 73 15.78 15.66 -15.76
CA GLN A 73 15.22 16.98 -15.47
C GLN A 73 13.76 17.08 -15.91
N SER A 74 13.43 16.46 -17.04
CA SER A 74 12.08 16.34 -17.56
C SER A 74 11.16 15.57 -16.60
N MET A 75 11.65 14.48 -16.01
CA MET A 75 10.90 13.74 -14.99
C MET A 75 10.66 14.57 -13.72
N ILE A 76 11.68 15.26 -13.21
CA ILE A 76 11.55 16.18 -12.06
C ILE A 76 10.51 17.27 -12.35
N ASN A 77 10.57 17.88 -13.55
CA ASN A 77 9.62 18.91 -13.96
C ASN A 77 8.18 18.38 -14.06
N ALA A 78 8.00 17.14 -14.53
CA ALA A 78 6.71 16.48 -14.59
C ALA A 78 6.13 16.25 -13.18
N LEU A 79 6.92 15.76 -12.24
CA LEU A 79 6.48 15.59 -10.84
C LEU A 79 6.12 16.92 -10.18
N ARG A 80 6.89 17.98 -10.42
CA ARG A 80 6.56 19.34 -9.96
C ARG A 80 5.28 19.88 -10.58
N ALA A 81 4.99 19.53 -11.84
CA ALA A 81 3.72 19.87 -12.48
C ALA A 81 2.53 19.11 -11.85
N LEU A 82 2.71 17.82 -11.51
CA LEU A 82 1.72 17.03 -10.77
C LEU A 82 1.46 17.59 -9.35
N GLN A 83 2.51 18.08 -8.68
CA GLN A 83 2.38 18.67 -7.35
C GLN A 83 1.48 19.91 -7.41
N ARG A 84 1.76 20.82 -8.35
CA ARG A 84 0.94 22.02 -8.59
C ARG A 84 -0.51 21.69 -8.92
N SER A 85 -0.77 20.64 -9.72
CA SER A 85 -2.14 20.24 -10.04
C SER A 85 -2.87 19.57 -8.88
N SER A 86 -2.14 18.89 -7.99
CA SER A 86 -2.69 18.26 -6.79
C SER A 86 -3.01 19.27 -5.68
N GLU A 87 -2.37 20.43 -5.67
CA GLU A 87 -2.64 21.52 -4.72
C GLU A 87 -3.81 22.42 -5.15
N MET A 88 -4.30 22.29 -6.38
CA MET A 88 -5.45 23.06 -6.83
C MET A 88 -6.70 22.66 -6.06
N PRO A 89 -7.44 23.64 -5.48
CA PRO A 89 -8.70 23.37 -4.80
C PRO A 89 -9.64 22.62 -5.72
N ASN A 90 -10.20 21.53 -5.21
CA ASN A 90 -11.12 20.70 -5.95
C ASN A 90 -12.36 21.52 -6.30
N GLN A 91 -12.49 21.98 -7.54
CA GLN A 91 -13.62 22.81 -8.02
C GLN A 91 -14.90 21.98 -8.22
N LEU A 92 -14.99 20.82 -7.59
CA LEU A 92 -16.14 19.93 -7.71
C LEU A 92 -17.30 20.50 -6.87
N PRO A 93 -18.49 20.67 -7.47
CA PRO A 93 -19.71 21.02 -6.77
C PRO A 93 -19.92 20.13 -5.54
N GLU A 94 -20.46 20.70 -4.46
CA GLU A 94 -20.58 20.05 -3.14
C GLU A 94 -21.29 18.68 -3.18
N ASN A 95 -22.24 18.52 -4.10
CA ASN A 95 -22.96 17.28 -4.35
C ASN A 95 -22.17 16.19 -5.12
N MET A 96 -21.03 16.53 -5.71
CA MET A 96 -20.15 15.60 -6.45
C MET A 96 -18.81 15.36 -5.75
N GLN A 97 -18.56 15.97 -4.60
CA GLN A 97 -17.31 15.78 -3.84
C GLN A 97 -17.08 14.32 -3.42
N ALA A 98 -18.14 13.55 -3.17
CA ALA A 98 -18.05 12.13 -2.83
C ALA A 98 -17.58 11.23 -4.00
N PHE A 99 -17.73 11.69 -5.24
CA PHE A 99 -17.25 11.01 -6.45
C PHE A 99 -15.96 11.62 -7.01
N GLY A 100 -15.57 12.78 -6.49
CA GLY A 100 -14.33 13.42 -6.84
C GLY A 100 -13.13 12.65 -6.30
N ILE A 101 -12.12 12.42 -7.14
CA ILE A 101 -10.76 12.14 -6.67
C ILE A 101 -10.20 13.47 -6.15
N GLY A 102 -10.75 13.93 -5.04
CA GLY A 102 -10.44 15.25 -4.50
C GLY A 102 -9.11 15.26 -3.81
N SER A 103 -8.15 15.93 -4.43
CA SER A 103 -6.85 16.30 -3.86
C SER A 103 -7.02 17.38 -2.78
N GLY A 104 -7.74 17.06 -1.71
CA GLY A 104 -7.65 17.82 -0.46
C GLY A 104 -6.28 17.54 0.18
N LYS A 105 -5.58 18.57 0.64
CA LYS A 105 -4.24 18.49 1.26
C LYS A 105 -4.07 17.21 2.09
N ARG A 106 -3.40 16.21 1.52
CA ARG A 106 -3.05 14.94 2.17
C ARG A 106 -1.83 15.16 3.07
N GLY A 107 -2.00 15.96 4.13
CA GLY A 107 -0.99 16.16 5.17
C GLY A 107 -1.25 15.25 6.38
N GLY A 108 -0.18 14.76 7.00
CA GLY A 108 -0.24 14.04 8.28
C GLY A 108 -0.58 12.54 8.17
N LEU A 109 -1.58 12.07 8.94
CA LEU A 109 -1.98 10.65 9.01
C LEU A 109 -2.42 10.07 7.66
N SER A 110 -2.89 10.92 6.75
CA SER A 110 -3.27 10.53 5.38
C SER A 110 -2.07 10.08 4.54
N ALA A 111 -0.85 10.51 4.86
CA ALA A 111 0.37 10.07 4.18
C ALA A 111 0.73 8.60 4.51
N ILE A 112 0.34 8.12 5.70
CA ILE A 112 0.58 6.73 6.13
C ILE A 112 -0.34 5.77 5.37
N PHE A 113 -1.56 6.22 5.04
CA PHE A 113 -2.54 5.48 4.24
C PHE A 113 -2.48 5.81 2.74
N ALA A 114 -1.55 6.66 2.31
CA ALA A 114 -1.37 6.96 0.90
C ALA A 114 -0.76 5.75 0.19
N SER A 115 -1.40 5.31 -0.90
CA SER A 115 -0.92 4.20 -1.73
C SER A 115 0.41 4.50 -2.45
N HIS A 116 0.81 5.77 -2.47
CA HIS A 116 2.00 6.29 -3.15
C HIS A 116 2.79 7.20 -2.19
N PRO A 117 4.13 7.27 -2.32
CA PRO A 117 4.94 8.20 -1.54
C PRO A 117 4.61 9.65 -1.93
N PRO A 118 4.81 10.62 -1.00
CA PRO A 118 4.71 12.04 -1.30
C PRO A 118 5.53 12.44 -2.52
N LEU A 119 5.06 13.44 -3.27
CA LEU A 119 5.74 13.89 -4.49
C LEU A 119 7.10 14.51 -4.17
N GLU A 120 7.22 15.13 -3.00
CA GLU A 120 8.44 15.74 -2.48
C GLU A 120 9.53 14.68 -2.29
N ASP A 121 9.19 13.52 -1.70
CA ASP A 121 10.12 12.41 -1.48
C ASP A 121 10.61 11.82 -2.82
N ARG A 122 9.72 11.74 -3.82
CA ARG A 122 10.05 11.27 -5.18
C ARG A 122 11.00 12.23 -5.90
N ILE A 123 10.72 13.53 -5.82
CA ILE A 123 11.58 14.58 -6.41
C ILE A 123 12.95 14.54 -5.73
N ALA A 124 13.01 14.47 -4.40
CA ALA A 124 14.27 14.41 -3.66
C ALA A 124 15.09 13.16 -4.03
N ALA A 125 14.44 11.99 -4.18
CA ALA A 125 15.09 10.77 -4.64
C ALA A 125 15.69 10.94 -6.05
N LEU A 126 14.93 11.53 -6.99
CA LEU A 126 15.42 11.81 -8.34
C LEU A 126 16.55 12.84 -8.37
N GLU A 127 16.50 13.89 -7.54
CA GLU A 127 17.55 14.90 -7.47
C GLU A 127 18.89 14.27 -7.06
N GLN A 128 18.87 13.26 -6.18
CA GLN A 128 20.05 12.48 -5.76
C GLN A 128 20.43 11.36 -6.74
N PHE A 129 19.49 10.87 -7.54
CA PHE A 129 19.72 9.82 -8.53
C PHE A 129 20.69 10.29 -9.64
N ARG A 130 21.70 9.48 -9.96
CA ARG A 130 22.55 9.67 -11.13
C ARG A 130 22.34 8.51 -12.09
N PRO A 131 21.84 8.76 -13.32
CA PRO A 131 21.77 7.71 -14.33
C PRO A 131 23.18 7.22 -14.66
N ILE A 132 23.30 5.92 -14.91
CA ILE A 132 24.55 5.21 -15.23
C ILE A 132 24.93 5.47 -16.68
#